data_AF-A0A5K0Z4J9-F1
#
_entry.id   AF-A0A5K0Z4J9-F1
#
_cell.length_a   1.000
_cell.length_b   1.000
_cell.length_c   1.000
_cell.angle_alpha   90.00
_cell.angle_beta   90.00
_cell.angle_gamma   90.00
#
_symmetry.space_group_name_H-M   'P 1'
#
loop_
_entity.id
_entity.type
_entity.pdbx_description
1 polymer ?
#
loop_
_entity_poly.entity_id
_entity_poly.type
_entity_poly.pdbx_seq_one_letter_code
_entity_poly.pdbx_strand_id
1 'polypeptide(L)' 'SVSPALLRKLGRCPLTPEEAALLLSALGFKRNTHIYLAGSHIYGGKSRMSVLTSLYPNIVTKEDLLTPAEMAPFRNFSSQ' A
#
# COMPACT_ATOMS: atom_id res chain seq x y z
N SER A 1 0.83 12.32 25.26
CA SER A 1 0.50 11.45 24.10
C SER A 1 1.25 10.13 24.23
N VAL A 2 0.70 9.02 23.73
CA VAL A 2 1.40 7.71 23.71
C VAL A 2 2.54 7.78 22.68
N SER A 3 3.72 7.25 22.99
CA SER A 3 4.85 7.29 22.05
C SER A 3 4.64 6.36 20.84
N PRO A 4 5.13 6.71 19.65
CA PRO A 4 5.06 5.82 18.48
C PRO A 4 5.67 4.44 18.72
N ALA A 5 6.77 4.37 19.47
CA ALA A 5 7.43 3.11 19.84
C ALA A 5 6.51 2.20 20.67
N LEU A 6 5.75 2.76 21.61
CA LEU A 6 4.80 2.00 22.42
C LEU A 6 3.62 1.52 21.57
N LEU A 7 3.08 2.37 20.68
CA LEU A 7 2.01 1.96 19.76
C LEU A 7 2.44 0.80 18.87
N ARG A 8 3.67 0.84 18.34
CA ARG A 8 4.23 -0.23 17.51
C ARG A 8 4.42 -1.52 18.30
N LYS A 9 4.93 -1.45 19.53
CA LYS A 9 5.04 -2.62 20.44
C LYS A 9 3.68 -3.26 20.75
N LEU A 10 2.62 -2.46 20.77
CA LEU A 10 1.23 -2.93 20.97
C LEU A 10 0.54 -3.36 19.66
N GLY A 11 1.24 -3.39 18.52
CA GLY A 11 0.65 -3.76 17.22
C GLY A 11 -0.33 -2.72 16.67
N ARG A 12 -0.28 -1.48 17.14
CA ARG A 12 -1.18 -0.39 16.71
C ARG A 12 -0.61 0.46 15.58
N CYS A 13 0.62 0.17 15.12
CA CYS A 13 1.19 0.80 13.94
C CYS A 13 1.19 -0.20 12.78
N PRO A 14 0.75 0.20 11.57
CA PRO A 14 0.88 -0.63 10.40
C PRO A 14 2.35 -0.83 10.02
N LEU A 15 2.61 -1.81 9.16
CA LEU A 15 3.92 -1.99 8.53
C LEU A 15 4.27 -0.77 7.67
N THR A 16 5.54 -0.40 7.59
CA THR A 16 5.99 0.53 6.55
C THR A 16 5.95 -0.14 5.17
N PRO A 17 5.95 0.63 4.06
CA PRO A 17 6.04 0.04 2.72
C PRO A 17 7.26 -0.88 2.53
N GLU A 18 8.39 -0.55 3.15
CA GLU A 18 9.61 -1.39 3.14
C GLU A 18 9.42 -2.68 3.93
N GLU A 19 8.81 -2.62 5.12
CA GLU A 19 8.51 -3.81 5.92
C GLU A 19 7.51 -4.73 5.20
N ALA A 20 6.50 -4.16 4.54
CA ALA A 20 5.57 -4.92 3.72
C ALA A 20 6.26 -5.59 2.53
N ALA A 21 7.19 -4.87 1.85
CA ALA A 21 7.96 -5.42 0.74
C ALA A 21 8.82 -6.61 1.17
N LEU A 22 9.50 -6.49 2.32
CA LEU A 22 10.30 -7.56 2.91
C LEU A 22 9.44 -8.77 3.32
N LEU A 23 8.28 -8.53 3.95
CA LEU A 23 7.34 -9.59 4.32
C LEU A 23 6.88 -10.39 3.11
N LEU A 24 6.44 -9.70 2.04
CA LEU A 24 6.03 -10.36 0.80
C LEU A 24 7.18 -11.19 0.20
N SER A 25 8.41 -10.66 0.23
CA SER A 25 9.57 -11.39 -0.28
C SER A 25 9.88 -12.62 0.56
N ALA A 26 9.78 -12.53 1.89
CA ALA A 26 10.00 -13.64 2.81
C ALA A 26 8.94 -14.74 2.67
N LEU A 27 7.70 -14.38 2.29
CA LEU A 27 6.63 -15.32 1.97
C LEU A 27 6.78 -15.98 0.59
N GLY A 28 7.79 -15.60 -0.19
CA GLY A 28 8.09 -16.22 -1.49
C GLY A 28 7.34 -15.60 -2.68
N PHE A 29 6.73 -14.42 -2.51
CA PHE A 29 6.15 -13.70 -3.64
C PHE A 29 7.26 -13.23 -4.59
N LYS A 30 7.08 -13.53 -5.88
CA LYS A 30 8.04 -13.18 -6.92
C LYS A 30 7.86 -11.73 -7.35
N ARG A 31 8.90 -11.17 -7.97
CA ARG A 31 8.91 -9.81 -8.53
C ARG A 31 7.73 -9.54 -9.48
N ASN A 32 7.29 -10.54 -10.24
CA ASN A 32 6.18 -10.44 -11.19
C ASN A 32 4.79 -10.66 -10.58
N THR A 33 4.68 -10.80 -9.25
CA THR A 33 3.39 -10.91 -8.55
C THR A 33 2.54 -9.68 -8.84
N HIS A 34 1.31 -9.89 -9.30
CA HIS A 34 0.32 -8.82 -9.41
C HIS A 34 -0.22 -8.48 -8.03
N ILE A 35 -0.13 -7.21 -7.64
CA ILE A 35 -0.55 -6.75 -6.33
C ILE A 35 -1.57 -5.63 -6.50
N TYR A 36 -2.74 -5.79 -5.92
CA TYR A 36 -3.71 -4.70 -5.80
C TYR A 36 -3.42 -3.89 -4.53
N LEU A 37 -3.11 -2.61 -4.69
CA LEU A 37 -2.82 -1.70 -3.59
C LEU A 37 -4.06 -0.87 -3.23
N ALA A 38 -4.70 -1.20 -2.11
CA ALA A 38 -5.80 -0.44 -1.54
C ALA A 38 -5.28 0.72 -0.68
N GLY A 39 -5.51 1.96 -1.11
CA GLY A 39 -5.25 3.17 -0.31
C GLY A 39 -3.77 3.55 -0.21
N SER A 40 -3.12 3.88 -1.32
CA SER A 40 -1.68 4.22 -1.37
C SER A 40 -1.33 5.61 -0.79
N HIS A 41 -2.29 6.54 -0.76
CA HIS A 41 -2.06 7.90 -0.27
C HIS A 41 -1.75 7.92 1.24
N ILE A 42 -2.27 6.96 2.01
CA ILE A 42 -2.08 6.87 3.47
C ILE A 42 -0.61 6.71 3.88
N TYR A 43 0.22 6.18 2.99
CA TYR A 43 1.65 6.00 3.22
C TYR A 43 2.48 7.22 2.84
N GLY A 44 1.88 8.36 2.48
CA GLY A 44 2.60 9.55 2.00
C GLY A 44 2.85 9.55 0.50
N GLY A 45 2.07 8.76 -0.25
CA GLY A 45 2.06 8.74 -1.71
C GLY A 45 3.33 8.14 -2.33
N LYS A 46 3.62 8.55 -3.57
CA LYS A 46 4.64 7.91 -4.42
C LYS A 46 6.04 7.89 -3.82
N SER A 47 6.44 8.90 -3.04
CA SER A 47 7.79 8.99 -2.47
C SER A 47 8.09 7.84 -1.51
N ARG A 48 7.15 7.53 -0.62
CA ARG A 48 7.26 6.45 0.36
C ARG A 48 6.90 5.07 -0.19
N MET A 49 6.21 5.01 -1.32
CA MET A 49 5.89 3.74 -2.00
C MET A 49 7.00 3.23 -2.91
N SER A 50 8.03 4.04 -3.18
CA SER A 50 9.09 3.75 -4.16
C SER A 50 9.78 2.40 -3.98
N VAL A 51 10.05 1.98 -2.73
CA VAL A 51 10.68 0.68 -2.45
C VAL A 51 9.75 -0.47 -2.85
N LEU A 52 8.48 -0.41 -2.46
CA LEU A 52 7.51 -1.46 -2.76
C LEU A 52 7.26 -1.56 -4.28
N THR A 53 7.07 -0.44 -4.97
CA THR A 53 6.83 -0.41 -6.42
C THR A 53 8.06 -0.79 -7.24
N SER A 54 9.27 -0.52 -6.73
CA SER A 54 10.51 -0.98 -7.38
C SER A 54 10.70 -2.49 -7.27
N LEU A 55 10.26 -3.11 -6.16
CA LEU A 55 10.36 -4.55 -5.95
C LEU A 55 9.20 -5.32 -6.61
N TYR A 56 8.01 -4.75 -6.67
CA TYR A 56 6.83 -5.35 -7.31
C TYR A 56 6.27 -4.41 -8.39
N PRO A 57 6.81 -4.45 -9.62
CA PRO A 57 6.38 -3.56 -10.71
C PRO A 57 4.93 -3.76 -11.16
N ASN A 58 4.32 -4.91 -10.87
CA ASN A 58 2.94 -5.23 -11.27
C ASN A 58 1.90 -4.80 -10.22
N ILE A 59 2.19 -3.69 -9.51
CA ILE A 59 1.23 -3.08 -8.60
C ILE A 59 0.21 -2.27 -9.40
N VAL A 60 -1.05 -2.45 -9.07
CA VAL A 60 -2.19 -1.70 -9.62
C VAL A 60 -3.04 -1.13 -8.49
N THR A 61 -3.67 0.02 -8.71
CA THR A 61 -4.66 0.61 -7.80
C THR A 61 -6.06 0.53 -8.42
N LYS A 62 -7.08 1.01 -7.69
CA LYS A 62 -8.44 1.10 -8.25
C LYS A 62 -8.50 2.03 -9.47
N GLU A 63 -7.69 3.09 -9.49
CA GLU A 63 -7.61 4.06 -10.58
C GLU A 63 -7.02 3.44 -11.86
N ASP A 64 -6.16 2.42 -11.73
CA ASP A 64 -5.61 1.70 -12.88
C ASP A 64 -6.62 0.72 -13.49
N LEU A 65 -7.55 0.19 -12.68
CA LEU A 65 -8.46 -0.88 -13.06
C LEU A 65 -9.85 -0.41 -13.52
N LEU A 66 -10.35 0.69 -12.96
CA LEU A 66 -11.73 1.14 -13.17
C LEU A 66 -11.79 2.28 -14.18
N THR A 67 -12.81 2.24 -15.04
CA THR A 67 -13.13 3.37 -15.90
C THR A 67 -13.63 4.58 -15.08
N PRO A 68 -13.60 5.81 -15.63
CA PRO A 68 -14.13 6.97 -14.92
C PRO A 68 -15.62 6.86 -14.52
N ALA A 69 -16.40 6.06 -15.25
CA ALA A 69 -17.81 5.79 -14.98
C ALA A 69 -17.98 4.81 -13.81
N GLU A 70 -17.23 3.70 -13.81
CA GLU A 70 -17.19 2.75 -12.68
C GLU A 70 -16.63 3.39 -11.41
N MET A 71 -15.71 4.35 -11.55
CA MET A 71 -15.15 5.10 -10.43
C MET A 71 -16.12 6.14 -9.86
N ALA A 72 -17.07 6.64 -10.64
CA ALA A 72 -17.93 7.77 -10.26
C ALA A 72 -18.66 7.58 -8.91
N PRO A 73 -19.22 6.41 -8.57
CA PRO A 73 -19.87 6.18 -7.27
C PRO A 73 -18.91 6.20 -6.07
N PHE A 74 -17.60 6.07 -6.30
CA PHE A 74 -16.59 5.94 -5.24
C PHE A 74 -15.74 7.19 -5.04
N ARG A 75 -15.96 8.24 -5.85
CA ARG A 75 -15.30 9.53 -5.66
C ARG A 75 -15.71 10.09 -4.30
N ASN A 76 -14.75 10.58 -3.53
CA ASN A 76 -14.92 11.15 -2.18
C ASN A 76 -15.16 10.17 -1.04
N PHE A 77 -15.00 8.86 -1.25
CA PHE A 77 -14.97 7.89 -0.15
C PHE A 77 -13.55 7.76 0.43
N SER A 78 -13.46 7.38 1.71
CA SER A 78 -12.23 7.43 2.54
C SER A 78 -11.09 6.48 2.11
N SER A 79 -11.25 5.76 1.00
CA SER A 79 -10.22 4.90 0.40
C SER A 79 -9.44 5.59 -0.73
N GLN A 80 -9.56 6.91 -0.86
CA GLN A 80 -8.79 7.73 -1.81
C GLN A 80 -7.47 8.19 -1.20
#